data_AF-A0AAN6Y324-F1
#
_entry.id   AF-A0AAN6Y324-F1
#
_cell.length_a   1.000
_cell.length_b   1.000
_cell.length_c   1.000
_cell.angle_alpha   90.00
_cell.angle_beta   90.00
_cell.angle_gamma   90.00
#
_symmetry.space_group_name_H-M   'P 1'
#
loop_
_entity.id
_entity.type
_entity.pdbx_description
1 polymer ?
#
loop_
_entity_poly.entity_id
_entity_poly.type
_entity_poly.pdbx_seq_one_letter_code
_entity_poly.pdbx_strand_id
1 'polypeptide(L)'
;MPGNKARVFVCLYYQPGATTLNPPRFHWGLWVEPKGANGSGDYFHVQYRERINSPTGVRPEGWYYDSTVQQNRRNPANFRNSSQLIGRVLIGKLTAGNNAQSVEPILSQIPVPQGDETCKNWTGRAVQAL
;
A
#
# COMPACT_ATOMS: atom_id res chain seq x y z
N MET A 1 -26.45 9.57 9.42
CA MET A 1 -26.66 8.10 9.40
C MET A 1 -25.36 7.37 9.73
N PRO A 2 -25.29 6.53 10.77
CA PRO A 2 -24.05 5.86 11.24
C PRO A 2 -23.52 4.74 10.33
N GLY A 3 -24.18 4.48 9.19
CA GLY A 3 -24.07 3.21 8.45
C GLY A 3 -23.06 3.16 7.30
N ASN A 4 -22.46 4.29 6.89
CA ASN A 4 -21.62 4.38 5.69
C ASN A 4 -20.13 4.62 6.03
N LYS A 5 -19.60 3.82 6.96
CA LYS A 5 -18.19 3.88 7.37
C LYS A 5 -17.32 3.16 6.35
N ALA A 6 -16.22 3.79 5.93
CA ALA A 6 -15.22 3.15 5.09
C ALA A 6 -14.62 1.93 5.82
N ARG A 7 -14.32 0.89 5.06
CA ARG A 7 -13.72 -0.36 5.52
C ARG A 7 -12.23 -0.32 5.28
N VAL A 8 -11.46 -0.80 6.24
CA VAL A 8 -10.00 -0.92 6.16
C VAL A 8 -9.66 -2.39 6.05
N PHE A 9 -8.87 -2.73 5.04
CA PHE A 9 -8.40 -4.09 4.79
C PHE A 9 -6.88 -4.13 4.79
N VAL A 10 -6.32 -5.25 5.22
CA VAL A 10 -4.96 -5.64 4.85
C VAL A 10 -5.05 -6.45 3.57
N CYS A 11 -4.27 -6.06 2.56
CA CYS A 11 -4.20 -6.77 1.29
C CYS A 11 -2.90 -7.57 1.18
N LEU A 12 -3.03 -8.75 0.59
CA LEU A 12 -1.93 -9.64 0.29
C LEU A 12 -1.82 -9.81 -1.22
N TYR A 13 -0.66 -9.48 -1.78
CA TYR A 13 -0.35 -9.68 -3.19
C TYR A 13 0.78 -10.69 -3.34
N TYR A 14 0.69 -11.51 -4.38
CA TYR A 14 1.84 -12.23 -4.90
C TYR A 14 2.77 -11.25 -5.61
N GLN A 15 4.08 -11.29 -5.34
CA GLN A 15 5.04 -10.48 -6.10
C GLN A 15 5.88 -11.41 -6.99
N PRO A 16 5.63 -11.44 -8.31
CA PRO A 16 6.53 -12.12 -9.25
C PRO A 16 7.82 -11.32 -9.41
N GLY A 17 8.90 -12.02 -9.79
CA GLY A 17 10.21 -11.41 -9.97
C GLY A 17 11.17 -11.71 -8.82
N ALA A 18 11.32 -12.99 -8.49
CA ALA A 18 12.37 -13.49 -7.62
C ALA A 18 13.74 -13.08 -8.17
N THR A 19 14.47 -12.23 -7.46
CA THR A 19 15.92 -12.08 -7.63
C THR A 19 16.62 -12.62 -6.39
N THR A 20 17.92 -12.92 -6.48
CA THR A 20 18.73 -13.33 -5.31
C THR A 20 18.74 -12.27 -4.20
N LEU A 21 18.47 -11.00 -4.54
CA LEU A 21 18.39 -9.86 -3.63
C LEU A 21 16.95 -9.50 -3.22
N ASN A 22 15.95 -9.93 -4.01
CA ASN A 22 14.53 -9.76 -3.73
C ASN A 22 13.80 -11.10 -3.91
N PRO A 23 13.80 -11.99 -2.89
CA PRO A 23 13.17 -13.30 -2.97
C PRO A 23 11.69 -13.17 -3.35
N PRO A 24 11.07 -14.18 -4.00
CA PRO A 24 9.63 -14.15 -4.29
C PRO A 24 8.88 -14.06 -2.97
N ARG A 25 8.39 -12.86 -2.69
CA ARG A 25 7.78 -12.49 -1.41
C ARG A 25 6.34 -12.08 -1.65
N PHE A 26 5.55 -12.20 -0.61
CA PHE A 26 4.24 -11.58 -0.58
C PHE A 26 4.39 -10.10 -0.29
N HIS A 27 3.66 -9.27 -1.02
CA HIS A 27 3.57 -7.84 -0.79
C HIS A 27 2.33 -7.49 0.03
N TRP A 28 2.49 -6.60 1.00
CA TRP A 28 1.45 -6.23 1.97
C TRP A 28 1.19 -4.72 1.88
N GLY A 29 -0.05 -4.34 2.16
CA GLY A 29 -0.47 -2.95 2.26
C GLY A 29 -1.88 -2.81 2.79
N LEU A 30 -2.32 -1.57 2.93
CA LEU A 30 -3.66 -1.24 3.38
C LEU A 30 -4.55 -0.83 2.23
N TRP A 31 -5.82 -1.20 2.33
CA TRP A 31 -6.85 -0.81 1.38
C TRP A 31 -8.02 -0.18 2.12
N VAL A 32 -8.39 1.02 1.71
CA VAL A 32 -9.54 1.73 2.27
C VAL A 32 -10.61 1.85 1.22
N GLU A 33 -11.80 1.35 1.53
CA GLU A 33 -12.89 1.27 0.58
C GLU A 33 -14.21 1.74 1.21
N PRO A 34 -15.01 2.57 0.50
CA PRO A 34 -16.36 2.89 0.93
C PRO A 34 -17.21 1.63 1.16
N LYS A 35 -18.17 1.67 2.08
CA LYS A 35 -19.06 0.53 2.27
C LYS A 35 -19.86 0.27 0.98
N GLY A 36 -19.83 -0.98 0.52
CA GLY A 36 -20.56 -1.39 -0.69
C GLY A 36 -19.83 -1.06 -2.00
N ALA A 37 -18.62 -0.50 -1.95
CA ALA A 37 -17.77 -0.45 -3.12
C ALA A 37 -17.26 -1.87 -3.48
N ASN A 38 -17.22 -2.14 -4.78
CA ASN A 38 -16.92 -3.46 -5.36
C ASN A 38 -15.50 -3.50 -5.94
N GLY A 39 -14.49 -3.18 -5.13
CA GLY A 39 -13.08 -3.13 -5.55
C GLY A 39 -12.60 -1.76 -6.04
N SER A 40 -13.29 -0.67 -5.67
CA SER A 40 -12.95 0.68 -6.11
C SER A 40 -12.24 1.52 -5.03
N GLY A 41 -11.71 0.88 -4.00
CA GLY A 41 -10.99 1.55 -2.92
C GLY A 41 -9.59 2.04 -3.30
N ASP A 42 -8.96 2.67 -2.33
CA ASP A 42 -7.60 3.21 -2.41
C ASP A 42 -6.61 2.31 -1.69
N TYR A 43 -5.40 2.21 -2.23
CA TYR A 43 -4.35 1.33 -1.73
C TYR A 43 -3.14 2.13 -1.28
N PHE A 44 -2.59 1.76 -0.12
CA PHE A 44 -1.46 2.39 0.54
C PHE A 44 -0.43 1.32 0.88
N HIS A 45 0.82 1.52 0.50
CA HIS A 45 1.88 0.56 0.77
C HIS A 45 3.26 1.21 0.73
N VAL A 46 4.26 0.42 1.09
CA VAL A 46 5.67 0.71 0.80
C VAL A 46 6.21 -0.33 -0.15
N GLN A 47 7.04 0.07 -1.10
CA GLN A 47 7.66 -0.85 -2.05
C GLN A 47 9.17 -0.60 -2.10
N TYR A 48 9.93 -1.68 -2.02
CA TYR A 48 11.35 -1.63 -2.31
C TYR A 48 11.57 -1.49 -3.81
N ARG A 49 12.40 -0.54 -4.20
CA ARG A 49 12.78 -0.32 -5.59
C ARG A 49 14.29 -0.42 -5.68
N GLU A 50 14.75 -1.31 -6.56
CA GLU A 50 16.17 -1.45 -6.89
C GLU A 50 16.69 -0.16 -7.53
N ARG A 51 17.99 0.08 -7.43
CA ARG A 51 18.63 1.19 -8.11
C ARG A 51 18.43 1.05 -9.62
N ILE A 52 17.88 2.09 -10.26
CA ILE A 52 17.78 2.15 -11.71
C ILE A 52 18.74 3.21 -12.22
N ASN A 53 19.73 2.79 -13.01
CA ASN A 53 20.55 3.69 -13.81
C ASN A 53 19.87 3.86 -15.16
N SER A 54 19.36 5.06 -15.45
CA SER A 54 18.73 5.38 -16.72
C SER A 54 19.41 6.58 -17.38
N PRO A 55 19.31 6.76 -18.71
CA PRO A 55 19.81 7.97 -19.38
C PRO A 55 19.18 9.27 -18.82
N THR A 56 17.99 9.17 -18.24
CA THR A 56 17.24 10.27 -17.64
C THR A 56 17.59 10.55 -16.16
N GLY A 57 18.55 9.82 -15.59
CA GLY A 57 19.02 10.01 -14.22
C GLY A 57 19.13 8.71 -13.43
N VAL A 58 19.74 8.83 -12.25
CA VAL A 58 19.87 7.74 -11.27
C VAL A 58 18.69 7.80 -10.32
N ARG A 59 17.92 6.71 -10.27
CA ARG A 59 16.95 6.51 -9.20
C ARG A 59 17.65 5.72 -8.08
N PRO A 60 17.77 6.28 -6.86
CA PRO A 60 18.40 5.57 -5.76
C PRO A 60 17.61 4.31 -5.40
N GLU A 61 18.31 3.35 -4.81
CA GLU A 61 17.70 2.17 -4.23
C GLU A 61 17.04 2.52 -2.89
N GLY A 62 15.94 1.87 -2.57
CA GLY A 62 15.35 1.95 -1.25
C GLY A 62 13.86 1.70 -1.20
N TRP A 63 13.31 1.90 -0.01
CA TRP A 63 11.88 1.81 0.25
C TRP A 63 11.18 3.14 -0.05
N TYR A 64 10.04 3.05 -0.73
CA TYR A 64 9.21 4.20 -1.07
C TYR A 64 7.78 3.96 -0.61
N TYR A 65 7.22 4.94 0.08
CA TYR A 65 5.78 5.01 0.31
C TYR A 65 5.05 5.35 -1.00
N ASP A 66 3.91 4.70 -1.21
CA ASP A 66 3.10 4.85 -2.40
C ASP A 66 1.61 4.68 -2.07
N SER A 67 0.79 5.51 -2.69
CA SER A 67 -0.65 5.58 -2.44
C SER A 67 -1.42 5.96 -3.69
N THR A 68 -2.54 5.28 -3.94
CA THR A 68 -3.44 5.64 -5.06
C THR A 68 -4.13 6.99 -4.85
N VAL A 69 -4.19 7.48 -3.61
CA VAL A 69 -4.75 8.82 -3.29
C VAL A 69 -3.87 9.93 -3.86
N GLN A 70 -2.54 9.77 -3.76
CA GLN A 70 -1.57 10.76 -4.23
C GLN A 70 -1.10 10.52 -5.68
N GLN A 71 -1.41 9.36 -6.27
CA GLN A 71 -0.91 8.99 -7.60
C GLN A 71 -1.55 9.80 -8.74
N ASN A 72 -0.77 10.74 -9.26
CA ASN A 72 -0.80 11.16 -10.67
C ASN A 72 -0.20 10.06 -11.55
N ARG A 73 -1.02 9.17 -12.14
CA ARG A 73 -0.85 8.38 -13.40
C ARG A 73 0.52 7.79 -13.85
N ARG A 74 1.62 7.89 -13.09
CA ARG A 74 2.99 7.55 -13.53
C ARG A 74 3.67 6.48 -12.68
N ASN A 75 2.97 5.88 -11.72
CA ASN A 75 3.54 4.80 -10.93
C ASN A 75 3.07 3.44 -11.47
N PRO A 76 3.99 2.55 -11.90
CA PRO A 76 3.65 1.36 -12.69
C PRO A 76 2.98 0.23 -11.90
N ALA A 77 3.00 0.26 -10.56
CA ALA A 77 2.38 -0.79 -9.76
C ALA A 77 0.94 -0.40 -9.43
N ASN A 78 0.04 -0.58 -10.40
CA ASN A 78 -1.40 -0.46 -10.20
C ASN A 78 -1.90 -1.67 -9.41
N PHE A 79 -1.47 -1.80 -8.14
CA PHE A 79 -1.89 -2.89 -7.25
C PHE A 79 -3.41 -2.94 -7.12
N ARG A 80 -4.09 -1.79 -7.24
CA ARG A 80 -5.56 -1.70 -7.33
C ARG A 80 -6.16 -2.59 -8.42
N ASN A 81 -5.51 -2.68 -9.57
CA ASN A 81 -5.95 -3.51 -10.69
C ASN A 81 -5.05 -4.74 -10.91
N SER A 82 -4.23 -5.11 -9.92
CA SER A 82 -3.28 -6.20 -10.09
C SER A 82 -3.99 -7.55 -10.03
N SER A 83 -3.76 -8.39 -11.04
CA SER A 83 -4.15 -9.80 -11.05
C SER A 83 -3.42 -10.63 -9.98
N GLN A 84 -2.48 -10.02 -9.26
CA GLN A 84 -1.68 -10.68 -8.23
C GLN A 84 -2.30 -10.59 -6.84
N LEU A 85 -3.47 -9.96 -6.68
CA LEU A 85 -4.19 -9.93 -5.40
C LEU A 85 -4.57 -11.36 -5.01
N ILE A 86 -4.04 -11.83 -3.88
CA ILE A 86 -4.40 -13.12 -3.30
C ILE A 86 -5.65 -12.96 -2.44
N GLY A 87 -5.71 -11.89 -1.65
CA GLY A 87 -6.83 -11.67 -0.75
C GLY A 87 -6.80 -10.34 -0.01
N ARG A 88 -7.97 -10.01 0.55
CA ARG A 88 -8.18 -8.82 1.41
C ARG A 88 -8.83 -9.28 2.71
N VAL A 89 -8.21 -8.94 3.83
CA VAL A 89 -8.73 -9.25 5.17
C VAL A 89 -9.27 -7.96 5.77
N LEU A 90 -10.58 -7.92 6.06
CA LEU A 90 -11.20 -6.77 6.74
C LEU A 90 -10.68 -6.71 8.18
N ILE A 91 -10.00 -5.63 8.53
CA ILE A 91 -9.44 -5.44 9.87
C ILE A 91 -10.20 -4.41 10.69
N GLY A 92 -10.98 -3.55 10.04
CA GLY A 92 -11.68 -2.48 10.75
C GLY A 92 -12.57 -1.60 9.89
N LYS A 93 -13.11 -0.58 10.53
CA LYS A 93 -13.95 0.45 9.91
C LYS A 93 -13.51 1.81 10.44
N LEU A 94 -13.37 2.79 9.56
CA LEU A 94 -13.08 4.16 9.97
C LEU A 94 -14.30 4.78 10.68
N THR A 95 -14.06 5.82 11.47
CA THR A 95 -15.14 6.63 12.04
C THR A 95 -15.97 7.30 10.94
N ALA A 96 -17.21 7.68 11.27
CA ALA A 96 -18.11 8.27 10.28
C ALA A 96 -17.54 9.60 9.76
N GLY A 97 -17.53 9.78 8.43
CA GLY A 97 -16.95 10.95 7.77
C GLY A 97 -15.50 10.76 7.31
N ASN A 98 -14.78 9.76 7.82
CA ASN A 98 -13.42 9.45 7.41
C ASN A 98 -13.37 8.47 6.23
N ASN A 99 -12.41 8.69 5.33
CA ASN A 99 -12.19 7.91 4.11
C ASN A 99 -10.68 7.79 3.79
N ALA A 100 -10.36 7.34 2.59
CA ALA A 100 -8.98 7.20 2.11
C ALA A 100 -8.19 8.52 2.16
N GLN A 101 -8.82 9.64 1.79
CA GLN A 101 -8.21 10.96 1.83
C GLN A 101 -7.93 11.41 3.27
N SER A 102 -8.76 11.00 4.24
CA SER A 102 -8.53 11.28 5.66
C SER A 102 -7.35 10.51 6.26
N VAL A 103 -7.07 9.29 5.78
CA VAL A 103 -5.98 8.47 6.32
C VAL A 103 -4.63 8.73 5.66
N GLU A 104 -4.61 9.22 4.42
CA GLU A 104 -3.39 9.52 3.66
C GLU A 104 -2.34 10.36 4.43
N PRO A 105 -2.71 11.47 5.11
CA PRO A 105 -1.75 12.26 5.87
C PRO A 105 -1.16 11.52 7.08
N ILE A 106 -1.89 10.55 7.64
CA ILE A 106 -1.42 9.72 8.76
C ILE A 106 -0.43 8.69 8.24
N LEU A 107 -0.81 7.96 7.20
CA LEU A 107 -0.02 6.85 6.65
C LEU A 107 1.28 7.32 6.00
N SER A 108 1.28 8.50 5.37
CA SER A 108 2.49 9.08 4.75
C SER A 108 3.54 9.56 5.76
N GLN A 109 3.19 9.73 7.04
CA GLN A 109 4.12 10.08 8.12
C GLN A 109 4.80 8.85 8.74
N ILE A 110 4.32 7.64 8.46
CA ILE A 110 4.89 6.42 9.01
C ILE A 110 6.26 6.17 8.33
N PRO A 111 7.35 6.03 9.11
CA PRO A 111 8.67 5.77 8.55
C PRO A 111 8.67 4.54 7.64
N VAL A 112 9.24 4.68 6.45
CA VAL A 112 9.45 3.54 5.55
C VAL A 112 10.40 2.51 6.19
N PRO A 113 10.34 1.24 5.76
CA PRO A 113 11.21 0.20 6.30
C PRO A 113 12.70 0.55 6.24
N GLN A 114 13.44 0.20 7.29
CA GLN A 114 14.90 0.34 7.38
C GLN A 114 15.57 -0.99 7.70
N GLY A 115 16.83 -1.17 7.30
CA GLY A 115 17.58 -2.39 7.60
C GLY A 115 16.92 -3.65 7.04
N ASP A 116 16.59 -4.59 7.92
CA ASP A 116 15.93 -5.87 7.61
C ASP A 116 14.39 -5.80 7.64
N GLU A 117 13.81 -4.62 7.90
CA GLU A 117 12.36 -4.42 7.86
C GLU A 117 11.80 -4.60 6.44
N THR A 118 10.52 -4.99 6.39
CA THR A 118 9.80 -5.24 5.14
C THR A 118 8.50 -4.45 5.06
N CYS A 119 7.79 -4.54 3.92
CA CYS A 119 6.46 -3.99 3.78
C CYS A 119 5.48 -4.49 4.86
N LYS A 120 5.66 -5.71 5.39
CA LYS A 120 4.85 -6.24 6.49
C LYS A 120 5.01 -5.42 7.76
N ASN A 121 6.24 -5.03 8.10
CA ASN A 121 6.54 -4.21 9.28
C ASN A 121 5.89 -2.83 9.16
N TRP A 122 5.97 -2.22 7.97
CA TRP A 122 5.28 -0.96 7.70
C TRP A 122 3.75 -1.13 7.78
N THR A 123 3.18 -2.18 7.18
CA THR A 123 1.73 -2.46 7.27
C THR A 123 1.29 -2.64 8.72
N GLY A 124 2.08 -3.32 9.56
CA GLY A 124 1.79 -3.45 10.99
C GLY A 124 1.72 -2.10 11.71
N ARG A 125 2.69 -1.21 11.47
CA ARG A 125 2.67 0.18 11.99
C ARG A 125 1.48 0.98 11.46
N ALA A 126 1.14 0.80 10.18
CA ALA A 126 -0.01 1.45 9.55
C ALA A 126 -1.34 0.99 10.16
N VAL A 127 -1.47 -0.30 10.50
CA VAL A 127 -2.64 -0.80 11.23
C VAL A 127 -2.73 -0.19 12.63
N GLN A 128 -1.60 -0.03 13.33
CA GLN A 128 -1.59 0.56 14.68
C GLN A 128 -1.90 2.06 14.69
N ALA A 129 -1.67 2.76 13.58
CA ALA A 129 -1.88 4.20 13.46
C ALA A 129 -3.32 4.59 13.09
N LEU A 130 -4.17 3.63 12.71
CA LEU A 130 -5.57 3.84 12.29
C LEU A 130 -6.56 3.36 13.34
#